data_AF-A0A7N0VFC1-F1
#
_entry.id   AF-A0A7N0VFC1-F1
#
_cell.length_a   1.000
_cell.length_b   1.000
_cell.length_c   1.000
_cell.angle_alpha   90.00
_cell.angle_beta   90.00
_cell.angle_gamma   90.00
#
_symmetry.space_group_name_H-M   'P 1'
#
loop_
_entity.id
_entity.type
_entity.pdbx_description
1 polymer ?
#
loop_
_entity_poly.entity_id
_entity_poly.type
_entity_poly.pdbx_seq_one_letter_code
_entity_poly.pdbx_strand_id
1 'polypeptide(L)'
;MIEGMRLDLKKSRYQTFDELYLYCYYVAGTVGLMSVPVMGIAPESKASTESVYNAALALGIANQLTNILRDVGEDARRGRIYLPQDELEKAGLSDDDIFRGQVTDKWRNFMKGQIKRARMFFDEAEKGVSELSAASRWPVWASLLLYKQILDAIEANDYDNFSKRAYVGKAKKLASLPVAYGRALMKPSAKFAELMRR
;
A
#
# COMPACT_ATOMS: atom_id res chain seq x y z
N MET A 1 -12.09 8.85 6.91
CA MET A 1 -11.12 9.27 7.94
C MET A 1 -11.65 9.17 9.37
N ILE A 2 -12.60 10.01 9.80
CA ILE A 2 -13.04 10.06 11.22
C ILE A 2 -13.55 8.70 11.73
N GLU A 3 -14.34 7.97 10.93
CA GLU A 3 -14.77 6.61 11.30
C GLU A 3 -13.59 5.63 11.45
N GLY A 4 -12.56 5.73 10.62
CA GLY A 4 -11.35 4.93 10.76
C GLY A 4 -10.64 5.18 12.10
N MET A 5 -10.53 6.44 12.50
CA MET A 5 -9.96 6.81 13.80
C MET A 5 -10.82 6.31 14.97
N ARG A 6 -12.15 6.28 14.82
CA ARG A 6 -13.06 5.69 15.82
C ARG A 6 -12.90 4.18 15.93
N LEU A 7 -12.72 3.49 14.79
CA LEU A 7 -12.45 2.05 14.78
C LEU A 7 -11.16 1.71 15.53
N ASP A 8 -10.11 2.53 15.41
CA ASP A 8 -8.85 2.31 16.13
C ASP A 8 -8.99 2.28 17.66
N LEU A 9 -10.03 2.91 18.21
CA LEU A 9 -10.31 2.92 19.64
C LEU A 9 -11.00 1.65 20.14
N LYS A 10 -11.59 0.84 19.25
CA LYS A 10 -12.50 -0.26 19.63
C LYS A 10 -12.16 -1.61 18.99
N LYS A 11 -11.52 -1.61 17.82
CA LYS A 11 -11.28 -2.80 17.01
C LYS A 11 -9.78 -3.12 16.93
N SER A 12 -9.44 -4.36 17.27
CA SER A 12 -8.06 -4.87 17.30
C SER A 12 -7.84 -6.10 16.43
N ARG A 13 -8.90 -6.64 15.81
CA ARG A 13 -8.92 -7.84 14.95
C ARG A 13 -9.84 -7.62 13.77
N TYR A 14 -9.50 -8.19 12.61
CA TYR A 14 -10.27 -8.07 11.37
C TYR A 14 -10.55 -9.47 10.82
N GLN A 15 -11.83 -9.83 10.72
CA GLN A 15 -12.23 -11.20 10.40
C GLN A 15 -11.88 -11.59 8.97
N THR A 16 -12.01 -10.66 8.04
CA THR A 16 -11.77 -10.88 6.60
C THR A 16 -10.92 -9.76 6.01
N PHE A 17 -10.40 -9.99 4.81
CA PHE A 17 -9.74 -8.94 4.06
C PHE A 17 -10.68 -7.77 3.74
N ASP A 18 -11.98 -8.00 3.54
CA ASP A 18 -12.94 -6.93 3.26
C ASP A 18 -13.08 -5.97 4.46
N GLU A 19 -13.07 -6.49 5.69
CA GLU A 19 -13.04 -5.64 6.88
C GLU A 19 -11.74 -4.83 6.97
N LEU A 20 -10.60 -5.47 6.68
CA LEU A 20 -9.30 -4.81 6.66
C LEU A 20 -9.23 -3.75 5.56
N TYR A 21 -9.77 -4.04 4.38
CA TYR A 21 -9.86 -3.13 3.25
C TYR A 21 -10.69 -1.90 3.62
N LEU A 22 -11.86 -2.09 4.24
CA LEU A 22 -12.71 -0.99 4.69
C LEU A 22 -11.98 -0.09 5.71
N TYR A 23 -11.21 -0.68 6.61
CA TYR A 23 -10.34 0.07 7.51
C TYR A 23 -9.28 0.87 6.74
N CYS A 24 -8.54 0.23 5.82
CA CYS A 24 -7.55 0.89 4.97
C CYS A 24 -8.17 2.03 4.15
N TYR A 25 -9.39 1.83 3.63
CA TYR A 25 -10.18 2.85 2.95
C TYR A 25 -10.39 4.04 3.87
N TYR A 26 -10.88 3.82 5.09
CA TYR A 26 -11.14 4.92 6.01
C TYR A 26 -9.89 5.67 6.46
N VAL A 27 -8.77 5.00 6.74
CA VAL A 27 -7.59 5.66 7.34
C VAL A 27 -6.58 6.19 6.32
N ALA A 28 -6.55 5.64 5.11
CA ALA A 28 -5.56 6.03 4.09
C ALA A 28 -6.17 6.23 2.71
N GLY A 29 -7.14 5.40 2.30
CA GLY A 29 -7.86 5.57 1.03
C GLY A 29 -8.52 6.94 0.92
N THR A 30 -9.24 7.37 1.96
CA THR A 30 -9.84 8.72 2.00
C THR A 30 -8.81 9.84 1.95
N VAL A 31 -7.59 9.64 2.46
CA VAL A 31 -6.49 10.62 2.33
C VAL A 31 -6.04 10.72 0.87
N GLY A 32 -5.93 9.59 0.17
CA GLY A 32 -5.67 9.56 -1.27
C GLY A 32 -6.72 10.37 -2.05
N LEU A 33 -8.01 10.12 -1.79
CA LEU A 33 -9.12 10.83 -2.43
C LEU A 33 -9.08 12.34 -2.17
N MET A 34 -8.83 12.76 -0.92
CA MET A 34 -8.71 14.18 -0.54
C MET A 34 -7.49 14.87 -1.16
N SER A 35 -6.46 14.10 -1.53
CA SER A 35 -5.23 14.63 -2.12
C SER A 35 -5.38 14.94 -3.61
N VAL A 36 -6.31 14.29 -4.32
CA VAL A 36 -6.46 14.46 -5.79
C VAL A 36 -6.70 15.93 -6.19
N PRO A 37 -7.62 16.69 -5.56
CA PRO A 37 -7.81 18.11 -5.91
C PRO A 37 -6.57 18.99 -5.68
N VAL A 38 -5.73 18.64 -4.70
CA VAL A 38 -4.49 19.37 -4.39
C VAL A 38 -3.41 19.05 -5.42
N MET A 39 -3.27 17.78 -5.77
CA MET A 39 -2.30 17.33 -6.78
C MET A 39 -2.70 17.78 -8.19
N GLY A 40 -4.00 17.90 -8.44
CA GLY A 40 -4.60 18.26 -9.73
C GLY A 40 -4.49 17.15 -10.77
N ILE A 41 -5.45 17.12 -11.68
CA ILE A 41 -5.44 16.27 -12.88
C ILE A 41 -4.92 17.12 -14.02
N ALA A 42 -4.00 16.57 -14.82
CA ALA A 42 -3.41 17.29 -15.93
C ALA A 42 -4.47 17.69 -16.96
N PRO A 43 -4.44 18.93 -17.50
CA PRO A 43 -5.40 19.35 -18.53
C PRO A 43 -5.39 18.46 -19.77
N GLU A 44 -4.25 17.87 -20.10
CA GLU A 44 -4.07 16.95 -21.21
C GLU A 44 -4.41 15.47 -20.88
N SER A 45 -4.82 15.18 -19.65
CA SER A 45 -5.22 13.84 -19.24
C SER A 45 -6.41 13.35 -20.07
N LYS A 46 -6.36 12.08 -20.49
CA LYS A 46 -7.48 11.41 -21.18
C LYS A 46 -8.23 10.45 -20.26
N ALA A 47 -7.75 10.28 -19.03
CA ALA A 47 -8.37 9.43 -18.03
C ALA A 47 -9.65 10.10 -17.50
N SER A 48 -10.66 9.30 -17.14
CA SER A 48 -11.81 9.84 -16.44
C SER A 48 -11.39 10.29 -15.05
N THR A 49 -12.02 11.34 -14.52
CA THR A 49 -11.80 11.78 -13.13
C THR A 49 -11.94 10.60 -12.16
N GLU A 50 -12.97 9.78 -12.33
CA GLU A 50 -13.20 8.58 -11.52
C GLU A 50 -12.00 7.63 -11.53
N SER A 51 -11.39 7.37 -12.69
CA SER A 51 -10.22 6.47 -12.78
C SER A 51 -9.00 7.02 -12.03
N VAL A 52 -8.79 8.34 -12.03
CA VAL A 52 -7.71 8.98 -11.26
C VAL A 52 -7.98 8.89 -9.76
N TYR A 53 -9.23 9.09 -9.33
CA TYR A 53 -9.62 8.91 -7.93
C TYR A 53 -9.49 7.44 -7.48
N ASN A 54 -9.83 6.47 -8.34
CA ASN A 54 -9.65 5.04 -8.05
C ASN A 54 -8.16 4.69 -7.90
N ALA A 55 -7.28 5.24 -8.73
CA ALA A 55 -5.84 5.06 -8.59
C ALA A 55 -5.29 5.71 -7.30
N ALA A 56 -5.78 6.90 -6.93
CA ALA A 56 -5.42 7.56 -5.68
C ALA A 56 -5.90 6.78 -4.44
N LEU A 57 -7.10 6.22 -4.50
CA LEU A 57 -7.61 5.28 -3.51
C LEU A 57 -6.70 4.06 -3.39
N ALA A 58 -6.38 3.42 -4.52
CA ALA A 58 -5.49 2.25 -4.55
C ALA A 58 -4.13 2.56 -3.92
N LEU A 59 -3.56 3.75 -4.17
CA LEU A 59 -2.31 4.19 -3.55
C LEU A 59 -2.44 4.29 -2.02
N GLY A 60 -3.54 4.87 -1.53
CA GLY A 60 -3.83 4.95 -0.10
C GLY A 60 -3.94 3.57 0.55
N ILE A 61 -4.67 2.64 -0.08
CA ILE A 61 -4.79 1.25 0.38
C ILE A 61 -3.41 0.57 0.38
N ALA A 62 -2.64 0.66 -0.71
CA ALA A 62 -1.32 0.04 -0.82
C ALA A 62 -0.36 0.53 0.27
N ASN A 63 -0.34 1.83 0.53
CA ASN A 63 0.47 2.43 1.59
C ASN A 63 0.08 1.92 2.98
N GLN A 64 -1.23 1.79 3.25
CA GLN A 64 -1.68 1.31 4.55
C GLN A 64 -1.44 -0.19 4.76
N LEU A 65 -1.66 -1.01 3.73
CA LEU A 65 -1.27 -2.41 3.77
C LEU A 65 0.24 -2.55 4.01
N THR A 66 1.06 -1.72 3.35
CA THR A 66 2.51 -1.70 3.58
C THR A 66 2.88 -1.33 5.02
N ASN A 67 2.18 -0.36 5.63
CA ASN A 67 2.39 -0.02 7.04
C ASN A 67 2.07 -1.21 7.95
N ILE A 68 0.91 -1.85 7.76
CA ILE A 68 0.48 -3.04 8.51
C ILE A 68 1.52 -4.16 8.39
N LEU A 69 2.00 -4.45 7.17
CA LEU A 69 2.97 -5.51 6.94
C LEU A 69 4.36 -5.19 7.49
N ARG A 70 4.73 -3.92 7.56
CA ARG A 70 6.02 -3.49 8.15
C ARG A 70 6.00 -3.54 9.67
N ASP A 71 4.86 -3.23 10.28
CA ASP A 71 4.74 -2.91 11.71
C ASP A 71 4.08 -4.03 12.54
N VAL A 72 3.95 -5.26 12.00
CA VAL A 72 3.29 -6.42 12.65
C VAL A 72 3.73 -6.61 14.11
N GLY A 73 5.03 -6.65 14.39
CA GLY A 73 5.52 -6.83 15.75
C GLY A 73 5.22 -5.67 16.69
N GLU A 74 5.23 -4.44 16.17
CA GLU A 74 4.87 -3.24 16.95
C GLU A 74 3.39 -3.22 17.29
N ASP A 75 2.53 -3.56 16.32
CA ASP A 75 1.09 -3.68 16.53
C ASP A 75 0.75 -4.81 17.51
N ALA A 76 1.42 -5.96 17.39
CA ALA A 76 1.24 -7.10 18.28
C ALA A 76 1.57 -6.76 19.74
N ARG A 77 2.67 -6.02 19.99
CA ARG A 77 3.02 -5.53 21.34
C ARG A 77 1.97 -4.61 21.95
N ARG A 78 1.13 -3.98 21.12
CA ARG A 78 0.00 -3.13 21.53
C ARG A 78 -1.32 -3.91 21.58
N GLY A 79 -1.27 -5.25 21.46
CA GLY A 79 -2.44 -6.11 21.46
C GLY A 79 -3.26 -6.07 20.16
N ARG A 80 -2.69 -5.58 19.05
CA ARG A 80 -3.39 -5.37 17.78
C ARG A 80 -2.87 -6.32 16.70
N ILE A 81 -3.80 -6.88 15.92
CA ILE A 81 -3.48 -7.73 14.77
C ILE A 81 -4.42 -7.31 13.65
N TYR A 82 -3.87 -6.57 12.69
CA TYR A 82 -4.61 -6.08 11.53
C TYR A 82 -4.82 -7.15 10.45
N LEU A 83 -3.97 -8.16 10.43
CA LEU A 83 -3.97 -9.22 9.43
C LEU A 83 -5.32 -9.99 9.45
N PRO A 84 -5.89 -10.36 8.29
CA PRO A 84 -7.19 -11.02 8.23
C PRO A 84 -7.16 -12.36 8.95
N GLN A 85 -8.09 -12.55 9.89
CA GLN A 85 -8.12 -13.73 10.78
C GLN A 85 -8.43 -15.01 10.00
N ASP A 86 -9.35 -14.96 9.04
CA ASP A 86 -9.68 -16.10 8.19
C ASP A 86 -8.47 -16.55 7.34
N GLU A 87 -7.63 -15.61 6.90
CA GLU A 87 -6.42 -15.91 6.13
C GLU A 87 -5.28 -16.44 7.01
N LEU A 88 -5.16 -15.95 8.25
CA LEU A 88 -4.24 -16.51 9.25
C LEU A 88 -4.62 -17.97 9.56
N GLU A 89 -5.90 -18.22 9.81
CA GLU A 89 -6.44 -19.57 10.08
C GLU A 89 -6.16 -20.51 8.90
N LYS A 90 -6.45 -20.09 7.66
CA LYS A 90 -6.14 -20.86 6.43
C LYS A 90 -4.64 -21.16 6.29
N ALA A 91 -3.78 -20.29 6.78
CA ALA A 91 -2.33 -20.51 6.82
C ALA A 91 -1.86 -21.36 8.02
N GLY A 92 -2.78 -21.77 8.90
CA GLY A 92 -2.49 -22.51 10.12
C GLY A 92 -1.69 -21.68 11.13
N LEU A 93 -2.01 -20.39 11.23
CA LEU A 93 -1.47 -19.40 12.16
C LEU A 93 -2.58 -18.91 13.09
N SER A 94 -2.23 -18.70 14.35
CA SER A 94 -3.09 -18.15 15.40
C SER A 94 -2.56 -16.80 15.89
N ASP A 95 -3.39 -16.08 16.65
CA ASP A 95 -2.96 -14.87 17.36
C ASP A 95 -1.73 -15.12 18.25
N ASP A 96 -1.66 -16.28 18.92
CA ASP A 96 -0.53 -16.65 19.77
C ASP A 96 0.76 -16.82 18.96
N ASP A 97 0.68 -17.26 17.69
CA ASP A 97 1.84 -17.31 16.80
C ASP A 97 2.36 -15.90 16.48
N ILE A 98 1.44 -14.95 16.25
CA ILE A 98 1.76 -13.54 16.00
C ILE A 98 2.38 -12.91 17.24
N PHE A 99 1.83 -13.17 18.42
CA PHE A 99 2.37 -12.65 19.69
C PHE A 99 3.73 -13.25 20.07
N ARG A 100 3.96 -14.54 19.77
CA ARG A 100 5.28 -15.17 19.94
C ARG A 100 6.32 -14.62 18.96
N GLY A 101 5.88 -14.08 17.82
CA GLY A 101 6.74 -13.39 16.86
C GLY A 101 7.79 -14.28 16.20
N GLN A 102 7.47 -15.57 16.00
CA GLN A 102 8.38 -16.53 15.38
C GLN A 102 8.23 -16.55 13.86
N VAL A 103 9.32 -16.33 13.13
CA VAL A 103 9.37 -16.38 11.67
C VAL A 103 9.47 -17.83 11.20
N THR A 104 8.30 -18.47 11.05
CA THR A 104 8.16 -19.84 10.52
C THR A 104 7.95 -19.86 9.01
N ASP A 105 8.04 -21.02 8.37
CA ASP A 105 7.75 -21.13 6.92
C ASP A 105 6.28 -20.84 6.59
N LYS A 106 5.36 -21.18 7.50
CA LYS A 106 3.95 -20.77 7.41
C LYS A 106 3.82 -19.25 7.36
N TRP A 107 4.54 -18.56 8.25
CA TRP A 107 4.57 -17.10 8.28
C TRP A 107 5.13 -16.51 6.99
N ARG A 108 6.28 -17.00 6.51
CA ARG A 108 6.88 -16.54 5.24
C ARG A 108 5.90 -16.69 4.08
N ASN A 109 5.23 -17.84 3.97
CA ASN A 109 4.26 -18.09 2.91
C ASN A 109 3.02 -17.20 3.01
N PHE A 110 2.50 -17.00 4.22
CA PHE A 110 1.42 -16.05 4.47
C PHE A 110 1.81 -14.62 4.05
N MET A 111 2.99 -14.15 4.47
CA MET A 111 3.49 -12.81 4.16
C MET A 111 3.71 -12.57 2.66
N LYS A 112 4.18 -13.58 1.90
CA LYS A 112 4.28 -13.50 0.44
C LYS A 112 2.92 -13.18 -0.21
N GLY A 113 1.85 -13.82 0.28
CA GLY A 113 0.49 -13.55 -0.20
C GLY A 113 0.05 -12.11 0.07
N GLN A 114 0.29 -11.61 1.28
CA GLN A 114 -0.07 -10.23 1.66
C GLN A 114 0.74 -9.18 0.89
N ILE A 115 2.04 -9.41 0.71
CA ILE A 115 2.92 -8.53 -0.06
C ILE A 115 2.49 -8.49 -1.52
N LYS A 116 2.16 -9.65 -2.11
CA LYS A 116 1.61 -9.72 -3.47
C LYS A 116 0.34 -8.87 -3.60
N ARG A 117 -0.57 -8.96 -2.62
CA ARG A 117 -1.79 -8.14 -2.59
C ARG A 117 -1.49 -6.64 -2.54
N ALA A 118 -0.57 -6.21 -1.67
CA ALA A 118 -0.18 -4.80 -1.60
C ALA A 118 0.44 -4.31 -2.92
N ARG A 119 1.28 -5.12 -3.57
CA ARG A 119 1.85 -4.83 -4.89
C ARG A 119 0.77 -4.65 -5.97
N MET A 120 -0.29 -5.47 -5.96
CA MET A 120 -1.41 -5.30 -6.90
C MET A 120 -2.08 -3.92 -6.76
N PHE A 121 -2.29 -3.42 -5.54
CA PHE A 121 -2.81 -2.06 -5.34
C PHE A 121 -1.83 -0.97 -5.80
N PHE A 122 -0.52 -1.17 -5.63
CA PHE A 122 0.47 -0.26 -6.21
C PHE A 122 0.39 -0.26 -7.73
N ASP A 123 0.24 -1.41 -8.37
CA ASP A 123 0.17 -1.49 -9.83
C ASP A 123 -1.09 -0.79 -10.38
N GLU A 124 -2.22 -0.84 -9.64
CA GLU A 124 -3.40 -0.02 -9.94
C GLU A 124 -3.14 1.48 -9.72
N ALA A 125 -2.46 1.86 -8.63
CA ALA A 125 -2.11 3.24 -8.34
C ALA A 125 -1.21 3.87 -9.43
N GLU A 126 -0.25 3.10 -9.95
CA GLU A 126 0.68 3.55 -10.99
C GLU A 126 -0.04 4.08 -12.24
N LYS A 127 -1.22 3.53 -12.57
CA LYS A 127 -2.02 3.93 -13.73
C LYS A 127 -2.53 5.37 -13.65
N GLY A 128 -2.72 5.91 -12.45
CA GLY A 128 -3.22 7.27 -12.25
C GLY A 128 -2.13 8.32 -12.06
N VAL A 129 -0.89 7.93 -11.75
CA VAL A 129 0.16 8.91 -11.43
C VAL A 129 0.55 9.75 -12.65
N SER A 130 0.56 9.16 -13.85
CA SER A 130 0.83 9.90 -15.10
C SER A 130 -0.25 10.94 -15.41
N GLU A 131 -1.46 10.74 -14.90
CA GLU A 131 -2.64 11.58 -15.18
C GLU A 131 -2.69 12.85 -14.31
N LEU A 132 -1.86 12.91 -13.26
CA LEU A 132 -1.77 14.08 -12.40
C LEU A 132 -1.08 15.25 -13.09
N SER A 133 -1.29 16.46 -12.59
CA SER A 133 -0.54 17.67 -12.99
C SER A 133 0.97 17.42 -12.94
N ALA A 134 1.71 17.97 -13.90
CA ALA A 134 3.14 17.71 -14.06
C ALA A 134 3.98 17.92 -12.79
N ALA A 135 3.69 18.98 -12.03
CA ALA A 135 4.37 19.29 -10.77
C ALA A 135 4.18 18.22 -9.68
N SER A 136 3.07 17.48 -9.72
CA SER A 136 2.67 16.49 -8.71
C SER A 136 3.19 15.08 -9.03
N ARG A 137 3.51 14.79 -10.29
CA ARG A 137 3.92 13.44 -10.73
C ARG A 137 5.17 12.95 -10.02
N TRP A 138 6.20 13.78 -9.93
CA TRP A 138 7.49 13.39 -9.34
C TRP A 138 7.39 13.05 -7.85
N PRO A 139 6.82 13.89 -6.96
CA PRO A 139 6.69 13.54 -5.55
C PRO A 139 5.79 12.31 -5.33
N VAL A 140 4.73 12.13 -6.13
CA VAL A 140 3.86 10.96 -6.03
C VAL A 140 4.60 9.69 -6.46
N TRP A 141 5.32 9.72 -7.59
CA TRP A 141 6.17 8.61 -8.04
C TRP A 141 7.26 8.27 -7.02
N ALA A 142 7.91 9.28 -6.44
CA ALA A 142 8.93 9.07 -5.43
C ALA A 142 8.33 8.37 -4.21
N SER A 143 7.21 8.89 -3.68
CA SER A 143 6.51 8.28 -2.55
C SER A 143 6.11 6.81 -2.83
N LEU A 144 5.48 6.57 -3.98
CA LEU A 144 5.05 5.23 -4.42
C LEU A 144 6.22 4.25 -4.49
N LEU A 145 7.31 4.62 -5.17
CA LEU A 145 8.48 3.75 -5.32
C LEU A 145 9.15 3.44 -3.97
N LEU A 146 9.26 4.44 -3.09
CA LEU A 146 9.82 4.24 -1.75
C LEU A 146 8.96 3.32 -0.90
N TYR A 147 7.63 3.40 -1.01
CA TYR A 147 6.73 2.50 -0.31
C TYR A 147 6.80 1.07 -0.87
N LYS A 148 6.87 0.88 -2.20
CA LYS A 148 7.12 -0.45 -2.80
C LYS A 148 8.43 -1.07 -2.27
N GLN A 149 9.47 -0.26 -2.10
CA GLN A 149 10.76 -0.71 -1.56
C GLN A 149 10.74 -1.11 -0.09
N ILE A 150 9.72 -0.71 0.69
CA ILE A 150 9.52 -1.24 2.04
C ILE A 150 9.13 -2.72 1.97
N LEU A 151 8.28 -3.10 0.99
CA LEU A 151 7.93 -4.50 0.78
C LEU A 151 9.16 -5.33 0.38
N ASP A 152 10.00 -4.80 -0.51
CA ASP A 152 11.29 -5.43 -0.85
C ASP A 152 12.19 -5.60 0.38
N ALA A 153 12.16 -4.65 1.31
CA ALA A 153 12.93 -4.72 2.55
C ALA A 153 12.39 -5.76 3.55
N ILE A 154 11.08 -6.01 3.57
CA ILE A 154 10.48 -7.14 4.31
C ILE A 154 10.91 -8.46 3.69
N GLU A 155 10.99 -8.57 2.36
CA GLU A 155 11.46 -9.80 1.72
C GLU A 155 12.96 -10.02 1.97
N ALA A 156 13.76 -8.95 1.89
CA ALA A 156 15.21 -9.02 2.09
C ALA A 156 15.62 -9.34 3.54
N ASN A 157 14.75 -9.09 4.53
CA ASN A 157 15.00 -9.44 5.93
C ASN A 157 14.38 -10.79 6.33
N ASP A 158 14.03 -11.63 5.33
CA ASP A 158 13.41 -12.94 5.50
C ASP A 158 12.05 -12.88 6.22
N TYR A 159 11.27 -11.84 5.95
CA TYR A 159 9.92 -11.62 6.50
C TYR A 159 9.90 -11.45 8.03
N ASP A 160 11.03 -11.09 8.64
CA ASP A 160 11.14 -10.74 10.06
C ASP A 160 10.68 -9.30 10.29
N ASN A 161 9.36 -9.12 10.34
CA ASN A 161 8.67 -7.88 10.71
C ASN A 161 8.11 -7.92 12.16
N PHE A 162 8.46 -8.98 12.91
CA PHE A 162 8.20 -9.07 14.34
C PHE A 162 9.26 -8.32 15.16
N SER A 163 10.53 -8.56 14.83
CA SER A 163 11.66 -8.00 15.58
C SER A 163 12.34 -6.84 14.85
N LYS A 164 12.30 -6.82 13.51
CA LYS A 164 12.94 -5.79 12.69
C LYS A 164 11.92 -5.01 11.88
N ARG A 165 11.88 -3.70 12.12
CA ARG A 165 11.08 -2.81 11.29
C ARG A 165 11.76 -2.60 9.94
N ALA A 166 11.11 -2.98 8.84
CA ALA A 166 11.65 -2.78 7.50
C ALA A 166 11.67 -1.29 7.12
N TYR A 167 12.78 -0.81 6.54
CA TYR A 167 12.90 0.57 6.08
C TYR A 167 13.80 0.68 4.85
N VAL A 168 13.60 1.76 4.07
CA VAL A 168 14.47 2.08 2.94
C VAL A 168 15.61 2.98 3.43
N GLY A 169 16.85 2.51 3.28
CA GLY A 169 18.05 3.28 3.64
C GLY A 169 18.22 4.55 2.81
N LYS A 170 18.96 5.54 3.33
CA LYS A 170 19.16 6.86 2.68
C LYS A 170 19.71 6.75 1.25
N ALA A 171 20.68 5.87 1.02
CA ALA A 171 21.26 5.66 -0.31
C ALA A 171 20.21 5.14 -1.32
N LYS A 172 19.41 4.13 -0.94
CA LYS A 172 18.31 3.64 -1.79
C LYS A 172 17.27 4.72 -2.05
N LYS A 173 16.93 5.54 -1.03
CA LYS A 173 16.02 6.68 -1.21
C LYS A 173 16.51 7.64 -2.28
N LEU A 174 17.77 8.05 -2.22
CA LEU A 174 18.39 8.94 -3.20
C LEU A 174 18.46 8.29 -4.59
N ALA A 175 18.81 7.01 -4.68
CA ALA A 175 18.86 6.27 -5.94
C ALA A 175 17.48 6.12 -6.61
N SER A 176 16.38 6.14 -5.84
CA SER A 176 15.01 6.09 -6.38
C SER A 176 14.55 7.42 -7.00
N LEU A 177 15.15 8.56 -6.64
CA LEU A 177 14.68 9.87 -7.11
C LEU A 177 14.85 10.09 -8.62
N PRO A 178 16.00 9.73 -9.24
CA PRO A 178 16.14 9.80 -10.70
C PRO A 178 15.17 8.88 -11.44
N VAL A 179 14.89 7.69 -10.91
CA VAL A 179 13.93 6.75 -11.49
C VAL A 179 12.51 7.32 -11.42
N ALA A 180 12.12 7.87 -10.26
CA ALA A 180 10.85 8.56 -10.09
C ALA A 180 10.71 9.75 -11.05
N TYR A 181 11.78 10.52 -11.23
CA TYR A 181 11.80 11.66 -12.14
C TYR A 181 11.63 11.22 -13.60
N GLY A 182 12.37 10.19 -14.03
CA GLY A 182 12.21 9.62 -15.37
C GLY A 182 10.78 9.14 -15.65
N ARG A 183 10.13 8.50 -14.68
CA ARG A 183 8.70 8.10 -14.78
C ARG A 183 7.76 9.31 -14.83
N ALA A 184 8.04 10.36 -14.06
CA ALA A 184 7.23 11.58 -14.03
C ALA A 184 7.24 12.36 -15.37
N LEU A 185 8.31 12.22 -16.16
CA LEU A 185 8.41 12.80 -17.50
C LEU A 185 7.63 12.02 -18.56
N MET A 186 7.27 10.76 -18.30
CA MET A 186 6.45 9.97 -19.22
C MET A 186 5.05 10.59 -19.30
N LYS A 187 4.60 10.89 -20.52
CA LYS A 187 3.27 11.45 -20.76
C LYS A 187 2.18 10.42 -20.42
N PRO A 188 0.98 10.88 -20.03
CA PRO A 188 -0.24 10.06 -19.97
C PRO A 188 -0.31 9.08 -21.14
N SER A 189 -0.28 7.78 -20.88
CA SER A 189 -0.25 6.80 -21.96
C SER A 189 -1.63 6.77 -22.64
N ALA A 190 -1.67 6.97 -23.96
CA ALA A 190 -2.90 6.85 -24.75
C ALA A 190 -3.43 5.40 -24.85
N LYS A 191 -2.79 4.42 -24.19
CA LYS A 191 -3.00 2.99 -24.43
C LYS A 191 -4.22 2.37 -23.73
N PHE A 192 -4.91 3.08 -22.84
CA PHE A 192 -6.08 2.52 -22.15
C PHE A 192 -7.41 2.70 -22.92
N ALA A 193 -7.51 3.70 -23.78
CA ALA A 193 -8.75 3.98 -24.53
C ALA A 193 -8.98 3.02 -25.70
N GLU A 194 -7.94 2.34 -26.20
CA GLU A 194 -8.01 1.45 -27.36
C GLU A 194 -8.36 0.00 -26.99
N LEU A 195 -8.08 -0.40 -25.74
CA LEU A 195 -8.37 -1.75 -25.25
C LEU A 195 -9.80 -1.94 -24.74
N MET A 196 -10.53 -0.85 -24.45
CA MET A 196 -11.92 -0.88 -23.98
C MET A 196 -12.96 -0.62 -25.10
N ARG A 197 -12.50 -0.54 -26.37
CA ARG A 197 -13.36 -0.39 -27.56
C ARG A 197 -13.49 -1.68 -28.39
N ARG A 198 -13.12 -2.82 -27.83
CA ARG A 198 -13.31 -4.14 -28.42
C ARG A 198 -14.04 -5.04 -27.44
#